data_AF-A0A563CGI8-F1
#
_entry.id   AF-A0A563CGI8-F1
#
_cell.length_a   1.000
_cell.length_b   1.000
_cell.length_c   1.000
_cell.angle_alpha   90.00
_cell.angle_beta   90.00
_cell.angle_gamma   90.00
#
_symmetry.space_group_name_H-M   'P 1'
#
loop_
_entity.id
_entity.type
_entity.pdbx_description
1 polymer ?
#
loop_
_entity_poly.entity_id
_entity_poly.type
_entity_poly.pdbx_seq_one_letter_code
_entity_poly.pdbx_strand_id
1 'polypeptide(L)'
;MKKIIIAVSLMVIGSFGASVTFPGISFADDACSNKGKILTLKPWYSGLTNSDCSLKNPDTDTNSQANYIWKIALNIVDDLLQLIGYTTVGYIMYGGFLMMTSNGAPDKAAHGRKTIMSAAIGLVIALASVALVNFISSKIGV
;
A
#
# COMPACT_ATOMS: atom_id res chain seq x y z
N MET A 1 2.09 14.61 -25.66
CA MET A 1 1.27 13.67 -24.86
C MET A 1 1.70 12.20 -25.02
N LYS A 2 1.69 11.59 -26.22
CA LYS A 2 2.18 10.20 -26.43
C LYS A 2 3.59 9.94 -25.89
N LYS A 3 4.53 10.88 -26.06
CA LYS A 3 5.92 10.76 -25.57
C LYS A 3 6.04 10.79 -24.04
N ILE A 4 5.15 11.54 -23.36
CA ILE A 4 5.10 11.60 -21.89
C ILE A 4 4.52 10.30 -21.34
N ILE A 5 3.48 9.75 -21.98
CA ILE A 5 2.87 8.47 -21.58
C ILE A 5 3.87 7.32 -21.72
N ILE A 6 4.66 7.30 -22.80
CA ILE A 6 5.71 6.30 -23.02
C ILE A 6 6.82 6.45 -21.97
N ALA A 7 7.26 7.68 -21.68
CA ALA A 7 8.28 7.96 -20.67
C ALA A 7 7.84 7.51 -19.26
N VAL A 8 6.59 7.79 -18.87
CA VAL A 8 6.06 7.36 -17.57
C VAL A 8 5.96 5.83 -17.50
N SER A 9 5.54 5.15 -18.58
CA SER A 9 5.50 3.67 -18.59
C SER A 9 6.89 3.02 -18.52
N LEU A 10 7.90 3.61 -19.18
CA LEU A 10 9.29 3.13 -19.16
C LEU A 10 9.96 3.38 -17.80
N MET A 11 9.62 4.49 -17.13
CA MET A 11 10.16 4.83 -15.81
C MET A 11 9.60 3.92 -14.70
N VAL A 12 8.33 3.50 -14.85
CA VAL A 12 7.70 2.50 -13.96
C VAL A 12 8.37 1.14 -14.14
N ILE A 13 8.54 0.64 -15.36
CA ILE A 13 9.19 -0.66 -15.63
C ILE A 13 10.68 -0.64 -15.23
N GLY A 14 11.38 0.47 -15.42
CA GLY A 14 12.77 0.64 -14.99
C GLY A 14 12.97 0.64 -13.47
N SER A 15 11.95 1.06 -12.70
CA SER A 15 11.98 1.00 -11.23
C SER A 15 11.56 -0.38 -10.68
N PHE A 16 10.81 -1.18 -11.44
CA PHE A 16 10.45 -2.55 -11.04
C PHE A 16 11.65 -3.53 -11.04
N GLY A 17 12.78 -3.18 -11.66
CA GLY A 17 13.97 -4.05 -11.73
C GLY A 17 14.90 -4.01 -10.51
N ALA A 18 14.84 -2.96 -9.68
CA ALA A 18 15.83 -2.75 -8.61
C ALA A 18 15.23 -2.64 -7.20
N SER A 19 13.90 -2.63 -7.04
CA SER A 19 13.26 -2.39 -5.73
C SER A 19 12.03 -3.25 -5.46
N VAL A 20 12.01 -4.50 -5.94
CA VAL A 20 11.14 -5.52 -5.34
C VAL A 20 11.86 -6.22 -4.18
N THR A 21 12.50 -5.44 -3.31
CA THR A 21 12.59 -5.85 -1.92
C THR A 21 11.19 -5.69 -1.37
N PHE A 22 10.37 -6.74 -1.51
CA PHE A 22 9.24 -6.91 -0.60
C PHE A 22 9.83 -6.73 0.80
N PRO A 23 9.44 -5.72 1.60
CA PRO A 23 9.81 -5.75 3.00
C PRO A 23 9.29 -7.10 3.49
N GLY A 24 10.22 -7.94 3.97
CA GLY A 24 9.87 -9.19 4.58
C GLY A 24 8.76 -8.88 5.57
N ILE A 25 7.62 -9.53 5.38
CA ILE A 25 6.54 -9.53 6.36
C ILE A 25 7.14 -10.19 7.59
N SER A 26 7.75 -9.39 8.45
CA SER A 26 8.19 -9.82 9.76
C SER A 26 6.93 -10.16 10.52
N PHE A 27 6.60 -11.45 10.56
CA PHE A 27 5.75 -12.02 11.58
C PHE A 27 6.58 -12.00 12.86
N ALA A 28 6.65 -10.83 13.50
CA ALA A 28 6.82 -10.83 14.94
C ALA A 28 5.54 -11.46 15.49
N ASP A 29 5.60 -12.77 15.72
CA ASP A 29 4.50 -13.54 16.28
C ASP A 29 4.39 -13.22 17.77
N ASP A 30 3.73 -12.10 18.07
CA ASP A 30 3.18 -11.86 19.39
C ASP A 30 1.84 -12.57 19.47
N ALA A 31 1.66 -13.42 20.49
CA ALA A 31 0.49 -14.29 20.73
C ALA A 31 -0.88 -13.56 20.72
N CYS A 32 -0.88 -12.22 20.71
CA CYS A 32 -2.05 -11.35 20.71
C CYS A 32 -2.35 -10.72 19.33
N SER A 33 -1.37 -10.64 18.43
CA SER A 33 -1.53 -9.98 17.11
C SER A 33 -2.45 -10.77 16.17
N ASN A 34 -2.50 -12.10 16.35
CA ASN A 34 -3.33 -13.00 15.53
C ASN A 34 -4.82 -13.04 15.93
N LYS A 35 -5.23 -12.46 17.08
CA LYS A 35 -6.62 -12.54 17.55
C LYS A 35 -7.58 -11.54 16.89
N GLY A 36 -7.06 -10.56 16.14
CA GLY A 36 -7.86 -9.52 15.46
C GLY A 36 -7.64 -9.42 13.95
N LYS A 37 -6.82 -10.30 13.37
CA LYS A 37 -6.53 -10.27 11.93
C LYS A 37 -7.75 -10.77 11.16
N ILE A 38 -8.34 -9.91 10.34
CA ILE A 38 -9.35 -10.32 9.35
C ILE A 38 -8.66 -10.44 8.00
N LEU A 39 -8.78 -11.62 7.36
CA LEU A 39 -8.01 -11.95 6.15
C LEU A 39 -6.49 -11.77 6.37
N THR A 40 -5.89 -10.79 5.70
CA THR A 40 -4.50 -10.39 5.78
C THR A 40 -4.30 -9.07 6.52
N LEU A 41 -5.38 -8.35 6.86
CA LEU A 41 -5.34 -7.03 7.48
C LEU A 41 -4.95 -7.16 8.96
N LYS A 42 -3.96 -6.38 9.39
CA LYS A 42 -3.55 -6.38 10.80
C LYS A 42 -4.57 -5.58 11.63
N PRO A 43 -4.69 -5.86 12.93
CA PRO A 43 -5.42 -4.95 13.80
C PRO A 43 -4.61 -3.66 13.98
N TRP A 44 -5.28 -2.51 14.14
CA TRP A 44 -4.64 -1.21 14.38
C TRP A 44 -3.69 -1.21 15.59
N TYR A 45 -3.95 -2.07 16.57
CA TYR A 45 -3.16 -2.23 17.79
C TYR A 45 -1.98 -3.22 17.66
N SER A 46 -1.72 -3.76 16.47
CA SER A 46 -0.64 -4.73 16.22
C SER A 46 0.72 -4.17 16.66
N GLY A 47 1.40 -4.84 17.60
CA GLY A 47 2.70 -4.42 18.13
C GLY A 47 2.65 -3.37 19.25
N LEU A 48 1.45 -3.16 19.85
CA LEU A 48 1.21 -2.27 20.99
C LEU A 48 0.68 -3.03 22.23
N THR A 49 0.74 -4.36 22.22
CA THR A 49 0.22 -5.22 23.29
C THR A 49 1.36 -5.93 24.02
N ASN A 50 1.22 -6.11 25.34
CA ASN A 50 2.11 -6.97 26.11
C ASN A 50 1.82 -8.46 25.86
N SER A 51 2.60 -9.36 26.48
CA SER A 51 2.38 -10.82 26.50
C SER A 51 0.99 -11.23 27.03
N ASP A 52 0.34 -10.36 27.83
CA ASP A 52 -0.98 -10.59 28.41
C ASP A 52 -2.14 -9.99 27.58
N CYS A 53 -1.89 -9.65 26.30
CA CYS A 53 -2.86 -9.07 25.36
C CYS A 53 -3.55 -7.77 25.82
N SER A 54 -2.96 -7.09 26.80
CA SER A 54 -3.39 -5.77 27.25
C SER A 54 -2.63 -4.68 26.50
N LEU A 55 -3.32 -3.58 26.18
CA LEU A 55 -2.72 -2.41 25.53
C LEU A 55 -1.64 -1.81 26.44
N LYS A 56 -0.41 -1.73 25.95
CA LYS A 56 0.69 -1.07 26.66
C LYS A 56 0.50 0.44 26.56
N ASN A 57 0.24 1.10 27.68
CA ASN A 57 0.23 2.57 27.73
C ASN A 57 1.63 3.11 27.39
N PRO A 58 1.73 4.23 26.64
CA PRO A 58 3.01 4.88 26.39
C PRO A 58 3.62 5.32 27.72
N ASP A 59 4.94 5.12 27.87
CA ASP A 59 5.70 5.66 29.00
C ASP A 59 5.67 7.20 28.98
N THR A 60 5.99 7.84 30.12
CA THR A 60 5.78 9.29 30.34
C THR A 60 6.73 10.20 29.54
N ASP A 61 7.52 9.66 28.64
CA ASP A 61 8.43 10.40 27.77
C ASP A 61 7.76 10.80 26.44
N THR A 62 8.01 12.04 26.02
CA THR A 62 7.40 12.64 24.82
C THR A 62 7.67 11.83 23.54
N ASN A 63 8.83 11.17 23.46
CA ASN A 63 9.26 10.42 22.28
C ASN A 63 8.57 9.05 22.17
N SER A 64 8.36 8.34 23.29
CA SER A 64 7.62 7.07 23.29
C SER A 64 6.14 7.26 22.99
N GLN A 65 5.54 8.38 23.44
CA GLN A 65 4.17 8.72 23.09
C GLN A 65 4.01 9.01 21.58
N ALA A 66 4.94 9.75 20.98
CA ALA A 66 4.94 10.01 19.54
C ALA A 66 5.10 8.70 18.73
N ASN A 67 6.02 7.83 19.14
CA ASN A 67 6.25 6.53 18.51
C ASN A 67 5.03 5.60 18.61
N TYR A 68 4.32 5.61 19.75
CA TYR A 68 3.09 4.85 19.93
C TYR A 68 2.01 5.26 18.92
N ILE A 69 1.77 6.57 18.79
CA ILE A 69 0.81 7.11 17.82
C ILE A 69 1.26 6.80 16.38
N TRP A 70 2.56 6.94 16.10
CA TRP A 70 3.13 6.67 14.78
C TRP A 70 2.95 5.21 14.36
N LYS A 71 3.17 4.25 15.27
CA LYS A 71 2.95 2.83 15.00
C LYS A 71 1.49 2.52 14.64
N ILE A 72 0.52 3.13 15.33
CA ILE A 72 -0.89 2.99 14.98
C ILE A 72 -1.13 3.50 13.55
N ALA A 73 -0.61 4.68 13.23
CA ALA A 73 -0.77 5.27 11.90
C ALA A 73 -0.15 4.39 10.81
N LEU A 74 1.07 3.87 11.01
CA LEU A 74 1.75 2.98 10.06
C LEU A 74 0.96 1.69 9.82
N ASN A 75 0.45 1.04 10.86
CA ASN A 75 -0.37 -0.17 10.71
C ASN A 75 -1.63 0.10 9.86
N ILE A 76 -2.32 1.22 10.11
CA ILE A 76 -3.52 1.59 9.34
C ILE A 76 -3.15 1.89 7.88
N VAL A 77 -2.04 2.58 7.64
CA VAL A 77 -1.58 2.88 6.28
C VAL A 77 -1.22 1.60 5.53
N ASP A 78 -0.51 0.66 6.16
CA ASP A 78 -0.18 -0.63 5.57
C ASP A 78 -1.43 -1.42 5.15
N ASP A 79 -2.46 -1.44 6.01
CA ASP A 79 -3.74 -2.09 5.69
C ASP A 79 -4.47 -1.39 4.52
N LEU A 80 -4.42 -0.05 4.46
CA LEU A 80 -4.99 0.71 3.35
C LEU A 80 -4.25 0.45 2.03
N LEU A 81 -2.91 0.37 2.06
CA LEU A 81 -2.12 0.02 0.88
C LEU A 81 -2.45 -1.38 0.36
N GLN A 82 -2.66 -2.32 1.28
CA GLN A 82 -3.10 -3.66 0.93
C GLN A 82 -4.48 -3.64 0.26
N LEU A 83 -5.43 -2.86 0.79
CA LEU A 83 -6.75 -2.68 0.18
C LEU A 83 -6.66 -2.04 -1.22
N ILE A 84 -5.79 -1.05 -1.40
CA ILE A 84 -5.50 -0.44 -2.69
C ILE A 84 -4.94 -1.49 -3.66
N GLY A 85 -4.03 -2.36 -3.20
CA GLY A 85 -3.48 -3.46 -3.99
C GLY A 85 -4.58 -4.38 -4.53
N TYR A 86 -5.48 -4.85 -3.67
CA TYR A 86 -6.62 -5.68 -4.09
C TYR A 86 -7.53 -4.97 -5.08
N THR A 87 -7.83 -3.70 -4.81
CA THR A 87 -8.71 -2.89 -5.65
C THR A 87 -8.10 -2.64 -7.04
N THR A 88 -6.80 -2.36 -7.10
CA THR A 88 -6.05 -2.18 -8.35
C THR A 88 -6.08 -3.44 -9.21
N VAL A 89 -5.87 -4.61 -8.61
CA VAL A 89 -5.98 -5.90 -9.34
C VAL A 89 -7.39 -6.07 -9.91
N GLY A 90 -8.43 -5.74 -9.14
CA GLY A 90 -9.82 -5.76 -9.60
C GLY A 90 -10.06 -4.86 -10.82
N TYR A 91 -9.57 -3.62 -10.79
CA TYR A 91 -9.71 -2.69 -11.92
C TYR A 91 -8.90 -3.10 -13.15
N ILE A 92 -7.72 -3.70 -12.97
CA ILE A 92 -6.92 -4.25 -14.07
C ILE A 92 -7.68 -5.39 -14.75
N MET A 93 -8.24 -6.32 -13.96
CA MET A 93 -9.05 -7.41 -14.48
C MET A 93 -10.26 -6.88 -15.25
N TYR A 94 -11.00 -5.92 -14.68
CA TYR A 94 -12.16 -5.31 -15.34
C TYR A 94 -11.78 -4.62 -16.67
N GLY A 95 -10.70 -3.85 -16.69
CA GLY A 95 -10.21 -3.20 -17.90
C GLY A 95 -9.74 -4.21 -18.97
N GLY A 96 -9.14 -5.33 -18.54
CA GLY A 96 -8.74 -6.43 -19.41
C GLY A 96 -9.93 -7.14 -20.04
N PHE A 97 -10.96 -7.48 -19.25
CA PHE A 97 -12.20 -8.08 -19.76
C PHE A 97 -12.93 -7.16 -20.74
N LEU A 98 -12.94 -5.85 -20.46
CA LEU A 98 -13.55 -4.86 -21.34
C LEU A 98 -12.82 -4.81 -22.70
N MET A 99 -11.48 -4.85 -22.70
CA MET A 99 -10.70 -4.95 -23.92
C MET A 99 -10.95 -6.24 -24.70
N MET A 100 -11.03 -7.38 -24.01
CA MET A 100 -11.23 -8.69 -24.63
C MET A 100 -12.64 -8.84 -25.23
N THR A 101 -13.66 -8.24 -24.60
CA THR A 101 -15.07 -8.28 -25.03
C THR A 101 -15.40 -7.16 -26.04
N SER A 102 -14.40 -6.39 -26.51
CA SER A 102 -14.63 -5.20 -27.31
C SER A 102 -15.22 -5.47 -28.71
N ASN A 103 -15.20 -6.70 -29.25
CA ASN A 103 -15.78 -7.08 -30.56
C ASN A 103 -15.51 -6.05 -31.69
N GLY A 104 -14.31 -5.44 -31.72
CA GLY A 104 -13.93 -4.45 -32.71
C GLY A 104 -14.44 -3.02 -32.48
N ALA A 105 -15.18 -2.74 -31.41
CA ALA A 105 -15.57 -1.39 -31.02
C ALA A 105 -14.37 -0.65 -30.39
N PRO A 106 -13.82 0.39 -31.06
CA PRO A 106 -12.62 1.09 -30.59
C PRO A 106 -12.84 1.82 -29.26
N ASP A 107 -14.08 2.24 -28.99
CA ASP A 107 -14.47 2.93 -27.77
C ASP A 107 -14.29 2.07 -26.51
N LYS A 108 -14.75 0.80 -26.56
CA LYS A 108 -14.61 -0.15 -25.45
C LYS A 108 -13.15 -0.51 -25.17
N ALA A 109 -12.36 -0.70 -26.22
CA ALA A 109 -10.94 -0.98 -26.10
C ALA A 109 -10.17 0.23 -25.51
N ALA A 110 -10.53 1.45 -25.92
CA ALA A 110 -9.95 2.68 -25.37
C ALA A 110 -10.33 2.87 -23.89
N HIS A 111 -11.58 2.57 -23.53
CA HIS A 111 -12.04 2.60 -22.14
C HIS A 111 -11.28 1.61 -21.26
N GLY A 112 -11.13 0.35 -21.69
CA GLY A 112 -10.40 -0.66 -20.92
C GLY A 112 -8.94 -0.27 -20.68
N ARG A 113 -8.26 0.25 -21.70
CA ARG A 113 -6.89 0.76 -21.56
C ARG A 113 -6.81 1.97 -20.61
N LYS A 114 -7.79 2.87 -20.66
CA LYS A 114 -7.86 4.03 -19.76
C LYS A 114 -8.02 3.57 -18.31
N THR A 115 -8.89 2.60 -18.04
CA THR A 115 -9.10 2.03 -16.71
C THR A 115 -7.81 1.43 -16.14
N ILE A 116 -7.11 0.61 -16.93
CA ILE A 116 -5.83 0.01 -16.51
C ILE A 116 -4.78 1.09 -16.20
N MET A 117 -4.67 2.10 -17.07
CA MET A 117 -3.73 3.21 -16.86
C MET A 117 -4.06 4.02 -15.60
N SER A 118 -5.33 4.34 -15.37
CA SER A 118 -5.77 5.04 -14.16
C SER A 118 -5.50 4.23 -12.89
N ALA A 119 -5.73 2.92 -12.92
CA ALA A 119 -5.43 2.03 -11.79
C ALA A 119 -3.92 1.96 -11.50
N ALA A 120 -3.09 1.86 -12.54
CA ALA A 120 -1.64 1.85 -12.40
C ALA A 120 -1.10 3.17 -11.82
N ILE A 121 -1.61 4.31 -12.29
CA ILE A 121 -1.22 5.63 -11.77
C ILE A 121 -1.61 5.76 -10.29
N GLY A 122 -2.81 5.33 -9.91
CA GLY A 122 -3.26 5.34 -8.52
C GLY A 122 -2.35 4.52 -7.61
N LEU A 123 -1.93 3.33 -8.05
CA LEU A 123 -0.99 2.49 -7.30
C LEU A 123 0.39 3.15 -7.15
N VAL A 124 0.92 3.78 -8.20
CA VAL A 124 2.19 4.50 -8.13
C VAL A 124 2.13 5.65 -7.13
N ILE A 125 1.05 6.42 -7.14
CA ILE A 125 0.85 7.53 -6.18
C ILE A 125 0.77 7.01 -4.75
N ALA A 126 0.04 5.90 -4.52
CA ALA A 126 -0.06 5.30 -3.20
C ALA A 126 1.32 4.88 -2.65
N LEU A 127 2.13 4.19 -3.47
CA LEU A 127 3.49 3.80 -3.10
C LEU A 127 4.41 5.01 -2.85
N ALA A 128 4.31 6.05 -3.69
CA ALA A 128 5.08 7.27 -3.52
C ALA A 128 4.71 8.02 -2.22
N SER A 129 3.43 7.99 -1.82
CA SER A 129 2.98 8.62 -0.56
C SER A 129 3.67 8.01 0.65
N VAL A 130 3.84 6.70 0.69
CA VAL A 130 4.48 5.99 1.81
C VAL A 130 5.95 6.35 1.90
N ALA A 131 6.64 6.36 0.75
CA ALA A 131 8.03 6.78 0.69
C ALA A 131 8.21 8.23 1.19
N LEU A 132 7.28 9.12 0.86
CA LEU A 132 7.30 10.51 1.33
C LEU A 132 7.06 10.61 2.84
N VAL A 133 6.08 9.87 3.37
CA VAL A 133 5.76 9.83 4.81
C VAL A 133 6.97 9.31 5.61
N ASN A 134 7.61 8.23 5.14
CA ASN A 134 8.82 7.68 5.75
C ASN A 134 10.02 8.63 5.65
N PHE A 135 10.17 9.32 4.51
CA PHE A 135 11.22 10.32 4.34
C PHE A 135 11.04 11.48 5.32
N ILE A 136 9.81 11.94 5.53
CA ILE A 136 9.52 12.99 6.52
C ILE A 136 9.88 12.47 7.92
N SER A 137 9.35 11.31 8.34
CA SER A 137 9.66 10.76 9.68
C SER A 137 11.15 10.59 9.95
N SER A 138 11.91 10.10 8.98
CA SER A 138 13.37 9.98 9.11
C SER A 138 14.08 11.32 9.32
N LYS A 139 13.52 12.44 8.84
CA LYS A 139 14.09 13.79 9.01
C LYS A 139 13.69 14.45 10.32
N ILE A 140 12.54 14.12 10.88
CA ILE A 140 12.08 14.60 12.20
C ILE A 140 12.54 13.72 13.37
N GLY A 141 13.19 12.58 13.10
CA GLY A 141 13.81 11.76 14.15
C GLY A 141 12.82 10.96 15.00
N VAL A 142 11.67 10.60 14.42
CA VAL A 142 10.71 9.64 14.96
C VAL A 142 10.71 8.35 14.16
#